data_AF-A0A7W3WJJ3-F1
#
_entry.id   AF-A0A7W3WJJ3-F1
#
_cell.length_a   1.000
_cell.length_b   1.000
_cell.length_c   1.000
_cell.angle_alpha   90.00
_cell.angle_beta   90.00
_cell.angle_gamma   90.00
#
_symmetry.space_group_name_H-M   'P 1'
#
loop_
_entity.id
_entity.type
_entity.pdbx_description
1 polymer ?
#
loop_
_entity_poly.entity_id
_entity_poly.type
_entity_poly.pdbx_seq_one_letter_code
_entity_poly.pdbx_strand_id
1 'polypeptide(L)'
;MTARHFTAWLVNDPSCLDTAACDVTVLEDQLIGGDPDSDDDWSTDSSKPIAFHATTTIDARDGDIDQAISEAEQLMDEAGWKTAGDWKPVPNAYIVTVERI
;
A
#
# COMPACT_ATOMS: atom_id res chain seq x y z
N MET A 1 15.40 -18.73 -3.86
CA MET A 1 14.33 -18.26 -2.94
C MET A 1 13.29 -17.63 -3.83
N THR A 2 12.01 -17.94 -3.68
CA THR A 2 10.95 -17.15 -4.34
C THR A 2 10.96 -15.77 -3.70
N ALA A 3 11.29 -14.74 -4.48
CA ALA A 3 11.16 -13.36 -4.02
C ALA A 3 9.68 -13.13 -3.65
N ARG A 4 9.43 -12.60 -2.46
CA ARG A 4 8.11 -12.13 -2.07
C ARG A 4 8.11 -10.63 -2.25
N HIS A 5 7.15 -10.13 -3.02
CA HIS A 5 6.96 -8.72 -3.28
C HIS A 5 5.65 -8.30 -2.63
N PHE A 6 5.65 -7.13 -2.00
CA PHE A 6 4.47 -6.59 -1.33
C PHE A 6 4.28 -5.14 -1.75
N THR A 7 3.02 -4.77 -1.93
CA THR A 7 2.62 -3.41 -2.26
C THR A 7 1.67 -2.90 -1.19
N ALA A 8 1.98 -1.74 -0.62
CA ALA A 8 1.05 -0.98 0.20
C ALA A 8 0.17 -0.11 -0.69
N TRP A 9 -1.12 -0.09 -0.39
CA TRP A 9 -2.14 0.70 -1.03
C TRP A 9 -2.73 1.66 -0.01
N LEU A 10 -2.45 2.95 -0.14
CA LEU A 10 -3.10 4.03 0.60
C LEU A 10 -4.31 4.49 -0.20
N VAL A 11 -5.49 3.97 0.14
CA VAL A 11 -6.74 4.31 -0.54
C VAL A 11 -7.25 5.65 -0.02
N ASN A 12 -7.47 6.58 -0.95
CA ASN A 12 -7.99 7.91 -0.67
C ASN A 12 -9.28 8.21 -1.46
N ASP A 13 -9.86 7.23 -2.15
CA ASP A 13 -11.17 7.37 -2.78
C ASP A 13 -12.27 6.92 -1.79
N PRO A 14 -13.17 7.83 -1.35
CA PRO A 14 -14.25 7.51 -0.42
C PRO A 14 -15.23 6.45 -0.92
N SER A 15 -15.31 6.22 -2.23
CA SER A 15 -16.17 5.16 -2.80
C SER A 15 -15.62 3.75 -2.57
N CYS A 16 -14.33 3.66 -2.22
CA CYS A 16 -13.60 2.42 -1.96
C CYS A 16 -13.36 2.17 -0.46
N LEU A 17 -13.84 3.07 0.42
CA LEU A 17 -13.58 3.05 1.86
C LEU A 17 -14.85 2.76 2.66
N ASP A 18 -14.69 1.98 3.74
CA ASP A 18 -15.75 1.73 4.71
C ASP A 18 -15.93 2.89 5.71
N THR A 19 -14.97 3.83 5.74
CA THR A 19 -14.99 5.01 6.61
C THR A 19 -14.72 6.29 5.81
N ALA A 20 -14.85 7.44 6.47
CA ALA A 20 -14.48 8.72 5.85
C ALA A 20 -12.95 8.94 5.77
N ALA A 21 -12.16 8.13 6.47
CA ALA A 21 -10.71 8.28 6.53
C ALA A 21 -9.99 7.36 5.55
N CYS A 22 -8.81 7.77 5.07
CA CYS A 22 -7.95 6.94 4.23
C CYS A 22 -7.54 5.67 4.98
N ASP A 23 -7.35 4.58 4.25
CA ASP A 23 -6.76 3.35 4.80
C ASP A 23 -5.51 2.94 4.04
N VAL A 24 -4.62 2.23 4.73
CA VAL A 24 -3.44 1.60 4.14
C VAL A 24 -3.59 0.09 4.25
N THR A 25 -3.39 -0.60 3.14
CA THR A 25 -3.47 -2.06 3.05
C THR A 25 -2.23 -2.61 2.37
N VAL A 26 -1.55 -3.57 2.99
CA VAL A 26 -0.39 -4.27 2.41
C VAL A 26 -0.85 -5.62 1.86
N LEU A 27 -0.58 -5.83 0.58
CA LEU A 27 -0.96 -7.03 -0.15
C LEU A 27 0.30 -7.70 -0.73
N GLU A 28 0.28 -9.02 -0.79
CA GLU A 28 1.33 -9.77 -1.47
C GLU A 28 1.07 -9.76 -2.98
N ASP A 29 2.09 -9.43 -3.76
CA ASP A 29 2.00 -9.42 -5.20
C ASP A 29 2.27 -10.82 -5.79
N GLN A 30 1.93 -10.97 -7.05
CA GLN A 30 2.32 -12.09 -7.89
C GLN A 30 3.18 -11.58 -9.04
N LEU A 31 4.22 -12.33 -9.38
CA LEU A 31 5.04 -12.06 -10.55
C LEU A 31 4.21 -12.40 -11.79
N ILE A 32 3.88 -11.40 -12.60
CA ILE A 32 3.16 -11.54 -13.87
C ILE A 32 4.10 -11.44 -15.08
N GLY A 33 5.28 -10.85 -14.89
CA GLY A 33 6.32 -10.72 -15.91
C GLY A 33 7.41 -11.80 -15.82
N GLY A 34 8.58 -11.47 -16.36
CA GLY A 34 9.72 -12.38 -16.46
C GLY A 34 10.89 -12.03 -15.56
N ASP A 35 10.92 -10.82 -15.00
CA ASP A 35 12.02 -10.30 -14.19
C ASP A 35 11.57 -10.05 -12.74
N PRO A 36 11.97 -10.90 -11.78
CA PRO A 36 11.61 -10.73 -10.37
C PRO A 36 12.24 -9.49 -9.72
N ASP A 37 13.25 -8.87 -10.35
CA ASP A 37 13.91 -7.65 -9.86
C ASP A 37 13.27 -6.37 -10.42
N SER A 38 12.25 -6.50 -11.30
CA SER A 38 11.52 -5.37 -11.90
C SER A 38 10.16 -5.19 -11.25
N ASP A 39 9.96 -4.10 -10.50
CA ASP A 39 8.66 -3.77 -9.86
C ASP A 39 7.48 -3.76 -10.84
N ASP A 40 7.71 -3.39 -12.11
CA ASP A 40 6.67 -3.35 -13.15
C ASP A 40 6.19 -4.76 -13.59
N ASP A 41 6.94 -5.81 -13.25
CA ASP A 41 6.59 -7.21 -13.52
C ASP A 41 5.77 -7.84 -12.39
N TRP A 42 5.48 -7.08 -11.33
CA TRP A 42 4.65 -7.49 -10.19
C TRP A 42 3.25 -6.88 -10.28
N SER A 43 2.25 -7.65 -9.85
CA SER A 43 0.88 -7.18 -9.74
C SER A 43 0.25 -7.70 -8.46
N THR A 44 -0.53 -6.85 -7.80
CA THR A 44 -1.23 -7.20 -6.58
C THR A 44 -2.18 -8.38 -6.78
N ASP A 45 -1.99 -9.42 -5.97
CA ASP A 45 -2.83 -10.61 -5.97
C ASP A 45 -3.89 -10.50 -4.87
N SER A 46 -5.05 -9.96 -5.23
CA SER A 46 -6.19 -9.80 -4.33
C SER A 46 -6.83 -11.13 -3.89
N SER A 47 -6.37 -12.28 -4.41
CA SER A 47 -6.79 -13.60 -3.91
C SER A 47 -6.02 -14.03 -2.66
N LYS A 48 -4.89 -13.39 -2.36
CA LYS A 48 -4.08 -13.67 -1.18
C LYS A 48 -4.62 -12.93 0.06
N PRO A 49 -4.40 -13.46 1.27
CA PRO A 49 -4.76 -12.76 2.49
C PRO A 49 -4.07 -11.41 2.61
N ILE A 50 -4.78 -10.44 3.18
CA ILE A 50 -4.23 -9.13 3.55
C ILE A 50 -3.10 -9.33 4.56
N ALA A 51 -1.92 -8.78 4.27
CA ALA A 51 -0.75 -8.90 5.13
C ALA A 51 -0.77 -7.89 6.29
N PHE A 52 -1.34 -6.71 6.04
CA PHE A 52 -1.56 -5.65 7.02
C PHE A 52 -2.67 -4.70 6.54
N HIS A 53 -3.42 -4.12 7.48
CA HIS A 53 -4.39 -3.08 7.20
C HIS A 53 -4.49 -2.14 8.41
N ALA A 54 -4.58 -0.84 8.16
CA ALA A 54 -4.87 0.18 9.16
C ALA A 54 -5.60 1.36 8.54
N THR A 55 -6.44 2.03 9.33
CA THR A 55 -7.11 3.27 8.95
C THR A 55 -6.33 4.45 9.53
N THR A 56 -6.06 5.46 8.70
CA THR A 56 -5.46 6.72 9.13
C THR A 56 -6.50 7.61 9.83
N THR A 57 -6.06 8.71 10.43
CA THR A 57 -6.95 9.75 10.95
C THR A 57 -7.33 10.80 9.91
N ILE A 58 -6.75 10.73 8.70
CA ILE A 58 -6.92 11.74 7.65
C ILE A 58 -8.15 11.44 6.81
N ASP A 59 -9.01 12.45 6.62
CA ASP A 59 -10.22 12.35 5.80
C ASP A 59 -9.86 12.15 4.31
N ALA A 60 -10.52 11.21 3.65
CA ALA A 60 -10.26 10.85 2.25
C ALA A 60 -10.76 11.88 1.24
N ARG A 61 -11.73 12.74 1.59
CA ARG A 61 -12.26 13.77 0.68
C ARG A 61 -11.46 15.05 0.74
N ASP A 62 -11.24 15.54 1.95
CA ASP A 62 -10.74 16.90 2.20
C ASP A 62 -9.39 16.90 2.94
N GLY A 63 -8.86 15.73 3.30
CA GLY A 63 -7.60 15.59 4.00
C GLY A 63 -6.36 15.81 3.14
N ASP A 64 -5.24 16.08 3.82
CA ASP A 64 -3.95 16.27 3.19
C ASP A 64 -3.29 14.92 2.91
N ILE A 65 -3.05 14.63 1.63
CA ILE A 65 -2.49 13.34 1.20
C ILE A 65 -1.07 13.12 1.74
N ASP A 66 -0.28 14.17 1.88
CA ASP A 66 1.09 14.04 2.38
C ASP A 66 1.08 13.67 3.87
N GLN A 67 0.07 14.17 4.62
CA GLN A 67 -0.16 13.75 6.00
C GLN A 67 -0.66 12.30 6.08
N ALA A 68 -1.55 11.89 5.17
CA ALA A 68 -2.05 10.52 5.12
C ALA A 68 -0.92 9.52 4.81
N ILE A 69 -0.02 9.88 3.88
CA ILE A 69 1.19 9.11 3.57
C ILE A 69 2.09 9.00 4.81
N SER A 70 2.39 10.12 5.46
CA SER A 70 3.24 10.12 6.66
C SER A 70 2.64 9.29 7.80
N GLU A 71 1.32 9.34 7.99
CA GLU A 71 0.64 8.53 9.01
C GLU A 71 0.61 7.05 8.63
N ALA A 72 0.35 6.73 7.36
CA ALA A 72 0.38 5.36 6.85
C ALA A 72 1.77 4.72 7.01
N GLU A 73 2.85 5.46 6.71
CA GLU A 73 4.21 5.00 6.93
C GLU A 73 4.51 4.72 8.40
N GLN A 74 4.03 5.56 9.32
CA GLN A 74 4.17 5.31 10.76
C GLN A 74 3.42 4.04 11.19
N LEU A 75 2.16 3.88 10.76
CA LEU A 75 1.34 2.70 11.08
C LEU A 75 1.96 1.41 10.52
N MET A 76 2.56 1.49 9.33
CA MET A 76 3.28 0.38 8.71
C MET A 76 4.58 0.04 9.47
N ASP A 77 5.38 1.05 9.84
CA ASP A 77 6.64 0.86 10.59
C ASP A 77 6.38 0.21 11.96
N GLU A 78 5.34 0.66 12.67
CA GLU A 78 4.89 0.06 13.93
C GLU A 78 4.46 -1.41 13.78
N ALA A 79 3.99 -1.79 12.59
CA ALA A 79 3.61 -3.16 12.23
C ALA A 79 4.76 -3.98 11.62
N GLY A 80 5.97 -3.41 11.53
CA GLY A 80 7.17 -4.07 10.99
C GLY A 80 7.26 -4.05 9.46
N TRP A 81 6.70 -3.03 8.81
CA TRP A 81 6.78 -2.80 7.38
C TRP A 81 7.49 -1.49 7.06
N LYS A 82 8.28 -1.47 6.00
CA LYS A 82 8.99 -0.29 5.53
C LYS A 82 8.78 -0.08 4.04
N THR A 83 8.70 1.17 3.60
CA THR A 83 8.71 1.52 2.18
C THR A 83 10.08 1.26 1.55
N ALA A 84 10.05 0.67 0.34
CA ALA A 84 11.20 0.34 -0.48
C ALA A 84 11.19 1.11 -1.82
N GLY A 85 10.62 2.31 -1.81
CA GLY A 85 10.48 3.17 -2.98
C GLY A 85 9.66 4.41 -2.68
N ASP A 86 9.32 5.15 -3.73
CA ASP A 86 8.45 6.33 -3.63
C ASP A 86 6.99 5.95 -3.85
N TRP A 87 6.09 6.65 -3.17
CA TRP A 87 4.65 6.54 -3.40
C TRP A 87 4.30 7.01 -4.81
N LYS A 88 3.60 6.15 -5.56
CA LYS A 88 3.12 6.43 -6.91
C LYS A 88 1.60 6.64 -6.88
N PRO A 89 1.08 7.73 -7.45
CA PRO A 89 -0.36 7.93 -7.55
C PRO A 89 -0.97 6.96 -8.57
N VAL A 90 -2.10 6.36 -8.18
CA VAL A 90 -3.00 5.60 -9.06
C VAL A 90 -4.41 6.19 -8.94
N PRO A 91 -5.38 5.83 -9.81
CA PRO A 91 -6.66 6.55 -9.88
C PRO A 91 -7.46 6.68 -8.57
N ASN A 92 -7.33 5.72 -7.65
CA ASN A 92 -8.09 5.65 -6.40
C ASN A 92 -7.22 5.48 -5.13
N ALA A 93 -5.89 5.56 -5.29
CA ALA A 93 -4.95 5.29 -4.20
C ALA A 93 -3.57 5.87 -4.51
N TYR A 94 -2.69 5.77 -3.52
CA TYR A 94 -1.24 5.85 -3.70
C TYR A 94 -0.67 4.47 -3.38
N ILE A 95 0.29 4.01 -4.16
CA ILE A 95 0.91 2.70 -3.96
C ILE A 95 2.40 2.82 -3.77
N VAL A 96 2.98 1.91 -2.97
CA VAL A 96 4.43 1.84 -2.78
C VAL A 96 4.85 0.39 -2.51
N THR A 97 6.01 0.01 -3.02
CA THR A 97 6.64 -1.27 -2.69
C THR A 97 7.06 -1.26 -1.23
N VAL A 98 6.78 -2.34 -0.49
CA VAL A 98 7.14 -2.46 0.93
C VAL A 98 7.88 -3.75 1.24
N GLU A 99 8.70 -3.69 2.27
CA GLU A 99 9.48 -4.80 2.79
C GLU A 99 9.18 -5.01 4.28
N ARG A 100 9.42 -6.24 4.75
CA ARG A 100 9.26 -6.59 6.16
C ARG A 100 10.57 -6.37 6.91
N ILE A 101 10.49 -5.73 8.08
CA ILE A 101 11.62 -5.45 8.99
C ILE A 101 11.88 -6.66 9.90
#